data_AF-A0AAD1SXF3-F1
#
_entry.id   AF-A0AAD1SXF3-F1
#
_cell.length_a   1.000
_cell.length_b   1.000
_cell.length_c   1.000
_cell.angle_alpha   90.00
_cell.angle_beta   90.00
_cell.angle_gamma   90.00
#
_symmetry.space_group_name_H-M   'P 1'
#
loop_
_entity.id
_entity.type
_entity.pdbx_description
1 polymer ?
#
loop_
_entity_poly.entity_id
_entity_poly.type
_entity_poly.pdbx_seq_one_letter_code
_entity_poly.pdbx_strand_id
1 'polypeptide(L)'
;MPLFGNTFSPKKTPPRKSASLSNLHSLDRTTKEVELGLDYGLPSINIAGQSLKFENGQWITESGGTGSQKETQRLRKRNLQLEEENNLLRLKVDILLDMIDETLSERLWGLTEMFPDGLRTVAGVACDYSVCAAKKFYSFSRSALWIGTTSFMILVLPVVFETEKLQMEQQQQLQQRQILLGPSTGMSGPLPPLPGKA
;
A
#
# COMPACT_ATOMS: atom_id res chain seq x y z
N MET A 1 37.60 -7.34 -16.71
CA MET A 1 36.89 -6.11 -16.29
C MET A 1 35.57 -6.52 -15.64
N PRO A 2 35.35 -6.31 -14.33
CA PRO A 2 34.03 -6.38 -13.75
C PRO A 2 33.34 -5.00 -13.86
N LEU A 3 32.25 -4.95 -14.63
CA LEU A 3 31.29 -3.84 -14.71
C LEU A 3 30.22 -4.09 -13.64
N PHE A 4 29.86 -3.08 -12.84
CA PHE A 4 28.90 -3.10 -11.72
C PHE A 4 29.51 -3.36 -10.33
N GLY A 5 30.27 -2.36 -9.85
CA GLY A 5 30.53 -2.16 -8.42
C GLY A 5 29.90 -0.86 -7.93
N ASN A 6 28.82 -0.96 -7.16
CA ASN A 6 28.60 -0.27 -5.88
C ASN A 6 27.14 -0.39 -5.46
N THR A 7 26.89 -1.29 -4.51
CA THR A 7 25.65 -1.38 -3.73
C THR A 7 25.41 -0.06 -3.01
N PHE A 8 24.35 0.64 -3.40
CA PHE A 8 23.84 1.83 -2.75
C PHE A 8 23.76 1.60 -1.23
N SER A 9 24.64 2.26 -0.49
CA SER A 9 24.70 2.23 0.96
C SER A 9 24.31 3.62 1.47
N PRO A 10 23.00 3.93 1.61
CA PRO A 10 22.58 5.24 2.06
C PRO A 10 23.10 5.47 3.48
N LYS A 11 23.77 6.60 3.71
CA LYS A 11 24.18 7.01 5.05
C LYS A 11 22.94 7.04 5.95
N LYS A 12 22.99 6.35 7.09
CA LYS A 12 21.93 6.41 8.10
C LYS A 12 21.73 7.87 8.50
N THR A 13 20.56 8.42 8.19
CA THR A 13 20.16 9.74 8.67
C THR A 13 20.17 9.73 10.20
N PRO A 14 20.76 10.73 10.88
CA PRO A 14 20.73 10.77 12.33
C PRO A 14 19.27 10.72 12.81
N PRO A 15 18.98 10.02 13.91
CA PRO A 15 17.62 9.95 14.44
C PRO A 15 17.12 11.38 14.62
N ARG A 16 16.01 11.69 13.96
CA ARG A 16 15.31 12.96 14.11
C ARG A 16 14.98 13.05 15.59
N LYS A 17 15.66 13.92 16.33
CA LYS A 17 15.32 14.21 17.72
C LYS A 17 13.91 14.82 17.65
N SER A 18 12.89 14.00 17.81
CA SER A 18 11.58 14.52 18.19
C SER A 18 11.85 15.40 19.40
N ALA A 19 11.41 16.66 19.38
CA ALA A 19 11.43 17.47 20.57
C ALA A 19 10.60 16.72 21.60
N SER A 20 11.26 15.99 22.49
CA SER A 20 10.59 15.34 23.60
C SER A 20 9.88 16.47 24.33
N LEU A 21 8.57 16.33 24.53
CA LEU A 21 7.73 17.26 25.30
C LEU A 21 8.21 17.40 26.77
N SER A 22 9.32 16.76 27.13
CA SER A 22 10.05 16.83 28.39
C SER A 22 10.67 18.21 28.67
N ASN A 23 10.92 19.06 27.66
CA ASN A 23 11.46 20.43 27.86
C ASN A 23 10.37 21.49 28.13
N LEU A 24 9.15 21.07 28.49
CA LEU A 24 8.03 21.97 28.80
C LEU A 24 8.22 22.76 30.11
N HIS A 25 9.19 22.36 30.95
CA HIS A 25 9.53 23.04 32.20
C HIS A 25 10.54 24.18 32.05
N SER A 26 11.23 24.28 30.91
CA SER A 26 12.23 25.35 30.67
C SER A 26 11.68 26.52 29.84
N LEU A 27 10.43 26.44 29.40
CA LEU A 27 9.76 27.57 28.76
C LEU A 27 9.24 28.51 29.85
N ASP A 28 9.58 29.79 29.72
CA ASP A 28 9.06 30.83 30.60
C ASP A 28 7.53 30.80 30.58
N ARG A 29 6.89 31.06 31.73
CA ARG A 29 5.43 30.92 31.90
C ARG A 29 4.64 31.68 30.84
N THR A 30 5.17 32.81 30.39
CA THR A 30 4.60 33.65 29.33
C THR A 30 4.69 33.00 27.95
N THR A 31 5.80 32.36 27.59
CA THR A 31 5.96 31.63 26.32
C THR A 31 5.06 30.40 26.28
N LYS A 32 4.92 29.71 27.41
CA LYS A 32 4.01 28.56 27.55
C LYS A 32 2.54 28.96 27.37
N GLU A 33 2.14 30.11 27.90
CA GLU A 33 0.77 30.63 27.74
C GLU A 33 0.49 31.13 26.32
N VAL A 34 1.50 31.56 25.55
CA VAL A 34 1.31 31.97 24.14
C VAL A 34 1.29 30.77 23.18
N GLU A 35 2.14 29.76 23.38
CA GLU A 35 2.22 28.62 22.46
C GLU A 35 1.25 27.48 22.79
N LEU A 36 0.86 27.33 24.06
CA LEU A 36 0.00 26.26 24.56
C LEU A 36 -1.21 26.78 25.35
N GLY A 37 -1.41 28.10 25.37
CA GLY A 37 -2.59 28.70 26.00
C GLY A 37 -3.89 28.32 25.29
N LEU A 38 -4.98 28.42 26.05
CA LEU A 38 -6.34 28.26 25.54
C LEU A 38 -6.78 29.44 24.65
N ASP A 39 -6.00 30.52 24.60
CA ASP A 39 -6.20 31.66 23.70
C ASP A 39 -5.62 31.39 22.31
N TYR A 40 -6.03 30.29 21.69
CA TYR A 40 -5.94 30.17 20.24
C TYR A 40 -6.96 31.16 19.67
N GLY A 41 -6.51 32.31 19.18
CA GLY A 41 -7.38 33.24 18.45
C GLY A 41 -8.09 32.54 17.28
N LEU A 42 -8.92 33.27 16.53
CA LEU A 42 -9.58 32.75 15.32
C LEU A 42 -8.59 31.91 14.48
N PRO A 43 -8.92 30.64 14.15
CA PRO A 43 -8.01 29.75 13.43
C PRO A 43 -7.47 30.46 12.19
N SER A 44 -6.15 30.64 12.14
CA SER A 44 -5.49 31.31 11.02
C SER A 44 -4.41 30.40 10.46
N ILE A 45 -4.33 30.35 9.13
CA ILE A 45 -3.35 29.55 8.40
C ILE A 45 -2.59 30.47 7.46
N ASN A 46 -1.26 30.36 7.47
CA ASN A 46 -0.41 31.09 6.55
C ASN A 46 0.06 30.12 5.45
N ILE A 47 -0.48 30.27 4.25
CA ILE A 47 -0.08 29.47 3.09
C ILE A 47 0.56 30.41 2.07
N ALA A 48 1.81 30.12 1.68
CA ALA A 48 2.54 30.87 0.67
C ALA A 48 2.61 32.39 0.91
N GLY A 49 2.68 32.82 2.18
CA GLY A 49 2.73 34.23 2.56
C GLY A 49 1.37 34.94 2.65
N GLN A 50 0.27 34.21 2.41
CA GLN A 50 -1.10 34.71 2.57
C GLN A 50 -1.66 34.22 3.92
N SER A 51 -1.99 35.17 4.80
CA SER A 51 -2.70 34.94 6.06
C SER A 51 -4.19 34.76 5.76
N LEU A 52 -4.72 33.55 5.98
CA LEU A 52 -6.14 33.24 5.92
C LEU A 52 -6.68 33.12 7.35
N LYS A 53 -7.72 33.88 7.68
CA LYS A 53 -8.43 33.82 8.98
C LYS A 53 -9.78 33.13 8.78
N PHE A 54 -10.14 32.22 9.68
CA PHE A 54 -11.43 31.56 9.66
C PHE A 54 -12.46 32.41 10.39
N GLU A 55 -13.41 32.98 9.66
CA GLU A 55 -14.48 33.83 10.19
C GLU A 55 -15.83 33.34 9.65
N ASN A 56 -16.83 33.18 10.53
CA ASN A 56 -18.20 32.77 10.17
C ASN A 56 -18.30 31.52 9.27
N GLY A 57 -17.42 30.52 9.46
CA GLY A 57 -17.44 29.28 8.68
C GLY A 57 -16.66 29.33 7.36
N GLN A 58 -16.00 30.45 7.04
CA GLN A 58 -15.27 30.64 5.79
C GLN A 58 -13.84 31.13 6.03
N TRP A 59 -12.88 30.64 5.24
CA TRP A 59 -11.51 31.14 5.23
C TRP A 59 -11.45 32.44 4.41
N ILE A 60 -11.09 33.55 5.06
CA ILE A 60 -10.98 34.88 4.46
C ILE A 60 -9.52 35.28 4.38
N THR A 61 -9.04 35.69 3.21
CA THR A 61 -7.68 36.22 3.02
C THR A 61 -7.62 37.65 3.54
N GLU A 62 -6.70 37.94 4.47
CA GLU A 62 -6.49 39.29 5.04
C GLU A 62 -5.99 40.29 3.99
N SER A 63 -5.41 39.80 2.88
CA SER A 63 -5.07 40.61 1.72
C SER A 63 -6.29 40.77 0.81
N GLY A 64 -7.00 41.90 0.95
CA GLY A 64 -8.10 42.33 0.11
C GLY A 64 -7.64 42.69 -1.31
N GLY A 65 -7.26 41.69 -2.10
CA GLY A 65 -7.00 41.84 -3.53
C GLY A 65 -8.23 41.44 -4.34
N THR A 66 -8.93 42.41 -4.94
CA THR A 66 -10.01 42.17 -5.94
C THR A 66 -9.59 41.20 -7.06
N GLY A 67 -8.28 41.07 -7.31
CA GLY A 67 -7.69 40.06 -8.20
C GLY A 67 -7.94 38.62 -7.77
N SER A 68 -7.79 38.29 -6.48
CA SER A 68 -8.00 36.93 -5.95
C SER A 68 -9.48 36.51 -6.06
N GLN A 69 -10.41 37.45 -5.86
CA GLN A 69 -11.84 37.16 -6.03
C GLN A 69 -12.22 36.95 -7.51
N LYS A 70 -11.63 37.71 -8.43
CA LYS A 70 -11.84 37.53 -9.89
C LYS A 70 -11.20 36.22 -10.39
N GLU A 71 -10.03 35.85 -9.88
CA GLU A 71 -9.35 34.61 -10.22
C GLU A 71 -10.11 33.38 -9.69
N THR A 72 -10.55 33.41 -8.44
CA THR A 72 -11.40 32.35 -7.88
C THR A 72 -12.72 32.21 -8.64
N GLN A 73 -13.33 33.31 -9.09
CA GLN A 73 -14.52 33.26 -9.94
C GLN A 73 -14.24 32.67 -11.33
N ARG A 74 -13.09 32.98 -11.95
CA ARG A 74 -12.66 32.38 -13.22
C ARG A 74 -12.36 30.89 -13.07
N LEU A 75 -11.70 30.49 -11.98
CA LEU A 75 -11.41 29.10 -11.67
C LEU A 75 -12.70 28.31 -11.45
N ARG A 76 -13.69 28.88 -10.76
CA ARG A 76 -15.02 28.25 -10.61
C ARG A 76 -15.71 28.05 -11.96
N LYS A 77 -15.68 29.05 -12.85
CA LYS A 77 -16.22 28.92 -14.20
C LYS A 77 -15.53 27.82 -15.02
N ARG A 78 -14.19 27.74 -14.96
CA ARG A 78 -13.43 26.68 -15.64
C ARG A 78 -13.70 25.30 -15.05
N ASN A 79 -13.82 25.17 -13.73
CA ASN A 79 -14.17 23.89 -13.12
C ASN A 79 -15.55 23.42 -13.54
N LEU A 80 -16.53 24.33 -13.59
CA LEU A 80 -17.88 23.99 -14.04
C LEU A 80 -17.89 23.56 -15.52
N GLN A 81 -17.17 24.26 -16.39
CA GLN A 81 -16.99 23.86 -17.79
C GLN A 81 -16.31 22.48 -17.91
N LEU A 82 -15.24 22.25 -17.14
CA LEU A 82 -14.55 20.97 -17.15
C LEU A 82 -15.46 19.83 -16.64
N GLU A 83 -16.32 20.11 -15.67
CA GLU A 83 -17.29 19.14 -15.16
C GLU A 83 -18.36 18.80 -16.22
N GLU A 84 -18.88 19.80 -16.93
CA GLU A 84 -19.79 19.61 -18.06
C GLU A 84 -19.13 18.84 -19.21
N GLU A 85 -17.89 19.21 -19.58
CA GLU A 85 -17.10 18.48 -20.58
C GLU A 85 -16.83 17.04 -20.15
N ASN A 86 -16.51 16.79 -18.88
CA ASN A 86 -16.29 15.44 -18.39
C ASN A 86 -17.56 14.60 -18.45
N ASN A 87 -18.71 15.19 -18.08
CA ASN A 87 -20.01 14.54 -18.19
C ASN A 87 -20.35 14.22 -19.65
N LEU A 88 -20.14 15.19 -20.56
CA LEU A 88 -20.35 14.98 -22.00
C LEU A 88 -19.43 13.90 -22.56
N LEU A 89 -18.17 13.89 -22.16
CA LEU A 89 -17.21 12.88 -22.58
C LEU A 89 -17.59 11.49 -22.08
N ARG A 90 -18.08 11.37 -20.83
CA ARG A 90 -18.62 10.11 -20.32
C ARG A 90 -19.80 9.62 -21.15
N LEU A 91 -20.79 10.48 -21.38
CA LEU A 91 -21.93 10.15 -22.24
C LEU A 91 -21.50 9.74 -23.65
N LYS A 92 -20.50 10.43 -24.23
CA LYS A 92 -19.96 10.07 -25.55
C LYS A 92 -19.30 8.69 -25.55
N VAL A 93 -18.56 8.35 -24.49
CA VAL A 93 -17.95 7.02 -24.34
C VAL A 93 -19.04 5.97 -24.22
N ASP A 94 -20.05 6.17 -23.38
CA ASP A 94 -21.14 5.21 -23.17
C ASP A 94 -21.92 4.98 -24.48
N ILE A 95 -22.28 6.04 -25.20
CA ILE A 95 -22.97 5.93 -26.49
C ILE A 95 -22.10 5.20 -27.54
N LEU A 96 -20.80 5.49 -27.59
CA LEU A 96 -19.89 4.81 -28.50
C LEU A 96 -19.74 3.33 -28.16
N LEU A 97 -19.71 2.99 -26.86
CA LEU A 97 -19.67 1.60 -26.41
C LEU A 97 -20.96 0.86 -26.80
N ASP A 98 -22.12 1.46 -26.56
CA ASP A 98 -23.42 0.88 -26.94
C ASP A 98 -23.51 0.67 -28.47
N MET A 99 -23.11 1.65 -29.27
CA MET A 99 -23.12 1.54 -30.73
C MET A 99 -22.17 0.44 -31.25
N ILE A 100 -21.01 0.28 -30.59
CA ILE A 100 -20.08 -0.81 -30.91
C ILE A 100 -20.69 -2.15 -30.50
N ASP A 101 -21.30 -2.26 -29.33
CA ASP A 101 -21.94 -3.50 -28.86
C ASP A 101 -23.13 -3.89 -29.75
N GLU A 102 -23.93 -2.91 -30.22
CA GLU A 102 -25.01 -3.12 -31.20
C GLU A 102 -24.44 -3.61 -32.55
N THR A 103 -23.40 -2.97 -33.09
CA THR A 103 -22.76 -3.41 -34.35
C THR A 103 -22.12 -4.79 -34.22
N LEU A 104 -21.48 -5.08 -33.08
CA LEU A 104 -20.86 -6.37 -32.82
C LEU A 104 -21.91 -7.45 -32.63
N SER A 105 -22.97 -7.17 -31.85
CA SER A 105 -24.07 -8.10 -31.61
C SER A 105 -24.85 -8.42 -32.88
N GLU A 106 -25.13 -7.45 -33.76
CA GLU A 106 -25.75 -7.70 -35.07
C GLU A 106 -24.90 -8.65 -35.93
N ARG A 107 -23.58 -8.40 -36.00
CA ARG A 107 -22.65 -9.25 -36.75
C ARG A 107 -22.52 -10.63 -36.14
N LEU A 108 -22.42 -10.72 -34.82
CA LEU A 108 -22.35 -11.99 -34.09
C LEU A 108 -23.63 -12.77 -34.29
N TRP A 109 -24.80 -12.12 -34.17
CA TRP A 109 -26.10 -12.73 -34.39
C TRP A 109 -26.22 -13.25 -35.82
N GLY A 110 -25.88 -12.44 -36.84
CA GLY A 110 -25.88 -12.85 -38.24
C GLY A 110 -24.91 -14.00 -38.55
N LEU A 111 -23.71 -14.00 -37.94
CA LEU A 111 -22.77 -15.13 -38.03
C LEU A 111 -23.34 -16.37 -37.35
N THR A 112 -23.97 -16.20 -36.20
CA THR A 112 -24.60 -17.30 -35.46
C THR A 112 -25.76 -17.87 -36.29
N GLU A 113 -26.47 -17.07 -37.09
CA GLU A 113 -27.54 -17.46 -38.05
C GLU A 113 -27.10 -18.48 -39.09
N MET A 114 -25.81 -18.53 -39.42
CA MET A 114 -25.26 -19.56 -40.30
C MET A 114 -25.01 -20.91 -39.61
N PHE A 115 -25.10 -20.99 -38.27
CA PHE A 115 -24.90 -22.22 -37.50
C PHE A 115 -26.24 -22.84 -37.06
N PRO A 116 -26.41 -24.17 -37.18
CA PRO A 116 -27.64 -24.86 -36.78
C PRO A 116 -27.93 -24.74 -35.29
N ASP A 117 -29.21 -24.66 -34.92
CA ASP A 117 -29.69 -24.44 -33.54
C ASP A 117 -29.09 -25.43 -32.53
N GLY A 118 -28.90 -26.69 -32.95
CA GLY A 118 -28.27 -27.72 -32.11
C GLY A 118 -26.86 -27.35 -31.63
N LEU A 119 -26.03 -26.68 -32.46
CA LEU A 119 -24.68 -26.25 -32.06
C LEU A 119 -24.72 -25.07 -31.08
N ARG A 120 -25.67 -24.14 -31.24
CA ARG A 120 -25.85 -23.02 -30.31
C ARG A 120 -26.34 -23.49 -28.94
N THR A 121 -27.29 -24.42 -28.91
CA THR A 121 -27.80 -24.99 -27.66
C THR A 121 -26.72 -25.78 -26.94
N VAL A 122 -25.94 -26.61 -27.65
CA VAL A 122 -24.84 -27.36 -27.05
C VAL A 122 -23.74 -26.43 -26.55
N ALA A 123 -23.39 -25.38 -27.31
CA ALA A 123 -22.41 -24.38 -26.87
C ALA A 123 -22.89 -23.60 -25.64
N GLY A 124 -24.17 -23.21 -25.60
CA GLY A 124 -24.79 -22.56 -24.44
C GLY A 124 -24.75 -23.45 -23.20
N VAL A 125 -25.23 -24.70 -23.32
CA VAL A 125 -25.22 -25.68 -22.23
C VAL A 125 -23.79 -25.99 -21.77
N ALA A 126 -22.82 -26.09 -22.68
CA ALA A 126 -21.42 -26.29 -22.33
C ALA A 126 -20.83 -25.08 -21.61
N CYS A 127 -21.17 -23.86 -22.03
CA CYS A 127 -20.74 -22.63 -21.39
C CYS A 127 -21.34 -22.50 -19.98
N ASP A 128 -22.65 -22.72 -19.85
CA ASP A 128 -23.35 -22.70 -18.56
C ASP A 128 -22.82 -23.78 -17.61
N TYR A 129 -22.58 -24.99 -18.12
CA TYR A 129 -21.95 -26.06 -17.35
C TYR A 129 -20.54 -25.64 -16.88
N SER A 130 -19.74 -25.02 -17.75
CA SER A 130 -18.40 -24.52 -17.41
C SER A 130 -18.45 -23.44 -16.32
N VAL A 131 -19.36 -22.46 -16.43
CA VAL A 131 -19.54 -21.40 -15.44
C VAL A 131 -20.03 -21.97 -14.11
N CYS A 132 -20.96 -22.92 -14.13
CA CYS A 132 -21.43 -23.64 -12.94
C CYS A 132 -20.31 -24.45 -12.29
N ALA A 133 -19.51 -25.17 -13.08
CA ALA A 133 -18.35 -25.91 -12.61
C ALA A 133 -17.34 -24.97 -11.98
N ALA A 134 -16.98 -23.87 -12.64
CA ALA A 134 -16.06 -22.87 -12.11
C ALA A 134 -16.54 -22.29 -10.78
N LYS A 135 -17.83 -21.97 -10.66
CA LYS A 135 -18.43 -21.47 -9.41
C LYS A 135 -18.38 -22.53 -8.29
N LYS A 136 -18.62 -23.80 -8.62
CA LYS A 136 -18.50 -24.93 -7.68
C LYS A 136 -17.07 -25.16 -7.25
N PHE A 137 -16.11 -25.20 -8.18
CA PHE A 137 -14.68 -25.32 -7.90
C PHE A 137 -14.16 -24.18 -7.04
N TYR A 138 -14.61 -22.94 -7.31
CA TYR A 138 -14.24 -21.80 -6.48
C TYR A 138 -14.75 -21.95 -5.03
N SER A 139 -16.02 -22.34 -4.87
CA SER A 139 -16.59 -22.57 -3.53
C SER A 139 -15.92 -23.74 -2.81
N PHE A 140 -15.64 -24.83 -3.53
CA PHE A 140 -14.94 -25.99 -3.00
C PHE A 140 -13.51 -25.64 -2.62
N SER A 141 -12.78 -24.90 -3.46
CA SER A 141 -11.40 -24.47 -3.18
C SER A 141 -11.34 -23.60 -1.94
N ARG A 142 -12.30 -22.70 -1.74
CA ARG A 142 -12.37 -21.88 -0.52
C ARG A 142 -12.58 -22.74 0.72
N SER A 143 -13.50 -23.69 0.66
CA SER A 143 -13.77 -24.62 1.77
C SER A 143 -12.59 -25.56 2.04
N ALA A 144 -12.01 -26.15 1.00
CA ALA A 144 -10.87 -27.05 1.08
C ALA A 144 -9.62 -26.33 1.60
N LEU A 145 -9.37 -25.10 1.17
CA LEU A 145 -8.25 -24.31 1.66
C LEU A 145 -8.42 -23.96 3.14
N TRP A 146 -9.63 -23.61 3.58
CA TRP A 146 -9.91 -23.35 4.99
C TRP A 146 -9.71 -24.60 5.85
N ILE A 147 -10.27 -25.73 5.43
CA ILE A 147 -10.16 -27.00 6.14
C ILE A 147 -8.71 -27.48 6.14
N GLY A 148 -8.02 -27.43 5.00
CA GLY A 148 -6.63 -27.83 4.87
C GLY A 148 -5.70 -26.95 5.69
N THR A 149 -5.90 -25.63 5.68
CA THR A 149 -5.10 -24.70 6.49
C THR A 149 -5.31 -24.93 7.97
N THR A 150 -6.56 -25.09 8.43
CA THR A 150 -6.86 -25.36 9.85
C THR A 150 -6.35 -26.74 10.29
N SER A 151 -6.49 -27.76 9.44
CA SER A 151 -5.97 -29.10 9.70
C SER A 151 -4.44 -29.12 9.76
N PHE A 152 -3.76 -28.48 8.82
CA PHE A 152 -2.30 -28.34 8.82
C PHE A 152 -1.81 -27.58 10.06
N MET A 153 -2.49 -26.48 10.41
CA MET A 153 -2.18 -25.69 11.60
C MET A 153 -2.27 -26.50 12.88
N ILE A 154 -3.26 -27.39 13.02
CA ILE A 154 -3.41 -28.20 14.24
C ILE A 154 -2.34 -29.30 14.34
N LEU A 155 -1.96 -29.91 13.21
CA LEU A 155 -1.06 -31.07 13.21
C LEU A 155 0.42 -30.70 13.17
N VAL A 156 0.78 -29.69 12.38
CA VAL A 156 2.19 -29.37 12.11
C VAL A 156 2.74 -28.37 13.13
N LEU A 157 1.92 -27.48 13.64
CA LEU A 157 2.34 -26.44 14.59
C LEU A 157 2.92 -27.03 15.90
N PRO A 158 2.32 -28.06 16.54
CA PRO A 158 2.93 -28.69 17.73
C PRO A 158 4.28 -29.34 17.43
N VAL A 159 4.38 -30.04 16.30
CA VAL A 159 5.60 -30.74 15.88
C VAL A 159 6.71 -29.76 15.55
N VAL A 160 6.40 -28.66 14.85
CA VAL A 160 7.36 -27.60 14.55
C VAL A 160 7.85 -26.96 15.85
N PHE A 161 6.96 -26.64 16.78
CA PHE A 161 7.36 -26.08 18.08
C PHE A 161 8.27 -27.02 18.87
N GLU A 162 8.01 -28.33 18.87
CA GLU A 162 8.92 -29.29 19.51
C GLU A 162 10.29 -29.29 18.83
N THR A 163 10.34 -29.28 17.49
CA THR A 163 11.62 -29.27 16.76
C THR A 163 12.41 -27.96 16.95
N GLU A 164 11.75 -26.81 16.93
CA GLU A 164 12.39 -25.51 17.16
C GLU A 164 12.84 -25.34 18.61
N LYS A 165 12.05 -25.83 19.58
CA LYS A 165 12.43 -25.80 20.99
C LYS A 165 13.70 -26.63 21.23
N LEU A 166 13.76 -27.84 20.66
CA LEU A 166 14.94 -28.69 20.74
C LEU A 166 16.16 -28.03 20.08
N GLN A 167 15.97 -27.35 18.95
CA GLN A 167 17.03 -26.61 18.25
C GLN A 167 17.53 -25.40 19.07
N MET A 168 16.63 -24.64 19.68
CA MET A 168 16.95 -23.52 20.58
C MET A 168 17.70 -23.99 21.82
N GLU A 169 17.28 -25.11 22.43
CA GLU A 169 17.98 -25.70 23.58
C GLU A 169 19.40 -26.15 23.22
N GLN A 170 19.60 -26.77 22.06
CA GLN A 170 20.95 -27.11 21.59
C GLN A 170 21.80 -25.86 21.33
N GLN A 171 21.24 -24.82 20.72
CA GLN A 171 21.95 -23.55 20.52
C GLN A 171 22.32 -22.89 21.86
N GLN A 172 21.42 -22.89 22.84
CA GLN A 172 21.70 -22.36 24.17
C GLN A 172 22.74 -23.19 24.91
N GLN A 173 22.72 -24.52 24.79
CA GLN A 173 23.76 -25.37 25.37
C GLN A 173 25.12 -25.11 24.71
N LEU A 174 25.17 -24.92 23.40
CA LEU A 174 26.39 -24.53 22.68
C LEU A 174 26.88 -23.14 23.12
N GLN A 175 25.97 -22.18 23.30
CA GLN A 175 26.31 -20.86 23.85
C GLN A 175 26.79 -20.94 25.30
N GLN A 176 26.13 -21.73 26.17
CA GLN A 176 26.57 -21.94 27.55
C GLN A 176 27.94 -22.63 27.60
N ARG A 177 28.20 -23.60 26.71
CA ARG A 177 29.52 -24.23 26.56
C ARG A 177 30.57 -23.20 26.13
N GLN A 178 30.24 -22.27 25.24
CA GLN A 178 31.12 -21.18 24.82
C GLN A 178 31.27 -20.06 25.87
N ILE A 179 30.28 -19.84 26.73
CA ILE A 179 30.31 -18.84 27.81
C ILE A 179 31.09 -19.38 29.01
N LEU A 180 30.98 -20.69 29.32
CA LEU A 180 31.71 -21.33 30.41
C LEU A 180 33.17 -21.65 30.06
N LEU A 181 33.50 -21.82 28.77
CA LEU A 181 34.88 -21.98 28.28
C LEU A 181 35.48 -20.69 27.68
N GLY A 182 34.73 -19.58 27.74
CA GLY A 182 35.11 -18.32 27.11
C GLY A 182 35.18 -18.39 25.57
N PRO A 183 35.01 -17.26 24.87
CA PRO A 183 35.35 -17.19 23.45
C PRO A 183 36.84 -17.55 23.32
N SER A 184 37.15 -18.66 22.65
CA SER A 184 38.50 -19.18 22.42
C SER A 184 39.25 -19.78 23.62
N THR A 185 38.84 -20.96 24.09
CA THR A 185 39.84 -21.98 24.49
C THR A 185 39.39 -23.36 24.02
N GLY A 186 40.14 -23.98 23.10
CA GLY A 186 40.09 -25.43 22.89
C GLY A 186 39.98 -25.98 21.47
N MET A 187 39.88 -25.18 20.41
CA MET A 187 40.04 -25.69 19.04
C MET A 187 41.43 -25.33 18.52
N SER A 188 42.44 -26.04 19.00
CA SER A 188 43.70 -26.22 18.28
C SER A 188 43.40 -27.06 17.04
N GLY A 189 42.83 -26.44 16.01
CA GLY A 189 42.86 -26.94 14.64
C GLY A 189 44.17 -26.52 13.97
N PRO A 190 44.79 -27.37 13.14
CA PRO A 190 46.05 -27.04 12.48
C PRO A 190 45.90 -25.80 11.58
N LEU A 191 46.99 -25.03 11.48
CA LEU A 191 47.10 -23.79 10.68
C LEU A 191 46.41 -23.87 9.30
N PRO A 192 45.75 -22.79 8.84
CA PRO A 192 45.47 -22.61 7.43
C PRO A 192 46.77 -22.28 6.67
N PRO A 193 47.05 -22.90 5.52
CA PRO A 193 48.19 -22.52 4.71
C PRO A 193 47.92 -21.16 4.05
N LEU A 194 48.82 -20.21 4.31
CA LEU A 194 48.87 -18.91 3.64
C LEU A 194 49.21 -19.10 2.15
N PRO A 195 48.57 -18.35 1.23
CA PRO A 195 48.99 -18.28 -0.16
C PRO A 195 50.04 -17.18 -0.33
N GLY A 196 51.25 -17.51 -0.79
CA GLY A 196 52.22 -16.49 -1.19
C GLY A 196 53.63 -16.97 -1.53
N LYS A 197 53.92 -17.00 -2.84
CA LYS A 197 55.21 -16.83 -3.53
C LYS A 197 56.28 -17.93 -3.41
N ALA A 198 56.41 -18.71 -4.49
CA ALA A 198 57.58 -18.74 -5.37
C ALA A 198 57.11 -19.07 -6.79
#